data_AF-A0A1R1ETG4-F1
#
_entry.id   AF-A0A1R1ETG4-F1
#
_cell.length_a   1.000
_cell.length_b   1.000
_cell.length_c   1.000
_cell.angle_alpha   90.00
_cell.angle_beta   90.00
_cell.angle_gamma   90.00
#
_symmetry.space_group_name_H-M   'P 1'
#
loop_
_entity.id
_entity.type
_entity.pdbx_description
1 polymer ?
#
loop_
_entity_poly.entity_id
_entity_poly.type
_entity_poly.pdbx_seq_one_letter_code
_entity_poly.pdbx_strand_id
1 'polypeptide(L)'
;MKPPVPISITSCSRVSGYAPYPDYPLPEEAKNLVMLLRLNIDGSNVMFSDVFQGSPFIAGNNISLSLVNADMDGIKAAFDKLKVGGTVVMELQETFWSKLYGGLTDKFGITWQFS
;
A
#
# COMPACT_ATOMS: atom_id res chain seq x y z
N MET A 1 -10.21 18.64 15.05
CA MET A 1 -9.61 17.94 13.90
C MET A 1 -9.87 16.46 14.09
N LYS A 2 -10.62 15.81 13.19
CA LYS A 2 -10.85 14.36 13.26
C LYS A 2 -9.52 13.65 12.96
N PRO A 3 -9.18 12.53 13.64
CA PRO A 3 -7.92 11.84 13.39
C PRO A 3 -7.84 11.40 11.92
N PRO A 4 -6.64 11.40 11.33
CA PRO A 4 -6.44 10.90 9.97
C PRO A 4 -6.90 9.44 9.86
N VAL A 5 -7.17 9.01 8.63
CA VAL A 5 -7.48 7.62 8.29
C VAL A 5 -6.57 6.68 9.10
N PRO A 6 -7.14 5.80 9.95
CA PRO A 6 -6.33 5.01 10.86
C PRO A 6 -5.55 3.98 10.04
N ILE A 7 -4.21 4.06 10.14
CA ILE A 7 -3.29 3.10 9.52
C ILE A 7 -2.43 2.52 10.62
N SER A 8 -2.36 1.20 10.71
CA SER A 8 -1.48 0.51 11.66
C SER A 8 -0.82 -0.71 11.03
N ILE A 9 0.44 -0.92 11.37
CA ILE A 9 1.11 -2.20 11.12
C ILE A 9 0.62 -3.16 12.19
N THR A 10 -0.12 -4.19 11.79
CA THR A 10 -0.66 -5.19 12.72
C THR A 10 0.30 -6.36 12.91
N SER A 11 1.06 -6.71 11.88
CA SER A 11 2.17 -7.66 11.96
C SER A 11 3.19 -7.41 10.86
N CYS A 12 4.47 -7.61 11.13
CA CYS A 12 5.53 -7.58 10.13
C CYS A 12 6.54 -8.70 10.42
N SER A 13 6.74 -9.59 9.46
CA SER A 13 7.71 -10.68 9.52
C SER A 13 8.75 -10.51 8.41
N ARG A 14 10.02 -10.62 8.78
CA ARG A 14 11.14 -10.64 7.83
C ARG A 14 11.50 -12.07 7.44
N VAL A 15 12.13 -12.22 6.28
CA VAL A 15 12.62 -13.53 5.80
C VAL A 15 13.60 -14.15 6.79
N SER A 16 14.43 -13.35 7.47
CA SER A 16 15.37 -13.83 8.49
C SER A 16 14.72 -14.58 9.66
N GLY A 17 13.45 -14.30 9.97
CA GLY A 17 12.69 -15.01 11.00
C GLY A 17 12.21 -16.40 10.60
N TYR A 18 12.39 -16.79 9.34
CA TYR A 18 11.84 -18.01 8.73
C TYR A 18 12.91 -18.87 8.04
N ALA A 19 14.19 -18.76 8.41
CA ALA A 19 15.30 -19.53 7.82
C ALA A 19 14.94 -21.04 7.75
N PRO A 20 14.53 -21.55 6.57
CA PRO A 20 13.69 -22.74 6.55
C PRO A 20 14.51 -24.03 6.69
N TYR A 21 15.82 -23.99 6.45
CA TYR A 21 16.70 -25.15 6.54
C TYR A 21 18.13 -24.74 6.95
N PRO A 22 18.76 -25.43 7.92
CA PRO A 22 20.16 -25.18 8.32
C PRO A 22 21.15 -25.27 7.15
N ASP A 23 20.84 -26.12 6.17
CA ASP A 23 21.71 -26.42 5.02
C ASP A 23 21.57 -25.43 3.85
N TYR A 24 20.61 -24.50 3.92
CA TYR A 24 20.37 -23.47 2.90
C TYR A 24 20.42 -22.09 3.54
N PRO A 25 21.63 -21.51 3.70
CA PRO A 25 21.76 -20.17 4.25
C PRO A 25 21.10 -19.15 3.32
N LEU A 26 20.32 -18.25 3.91
CA LEU A 26 19.73 -17.13 3.18
C LEU A 26 20.84 -16.15 2.74
N PRO A 27 20.80 -15.66 1.48
CA PRO A 27 21.61 -14.51 1.06
C PRO A 27 21.43 -13.34 2.03
N GLU A 28 22.50 -12.58 2.27
CA GLU A 28 22.47 -11.47 3.25
C GLU A 28 21.41 -10.44 2.88
N GLU A 29 21.27 -10.16 1.58
CA GLU A 29 20.31 -9.23 1.01
C GLU A 29 18.85 -9.68 1.25
N ALA A 30 18.61 -11.00 1.28
CA ALA A 30 17.29 -11.57 1.47
C ALA A 30 16.80 -11.45 2.92
N LYS A 31 17.71 -11.40 3.91
CA LYS A 31 17.36 -11.38 5.34
C LYS A 31 16.50 -10.19 5.75
N ASN A 32 16.69 -9.06 5.07
CA ASN A 32 15.99 -7.81 5.36
C ASN A 32 14.66 -7.66 4.62
N LEU A 33 14.36 -8.55 3.68
CA LEU A 33 13.10 -8.50 2.94
C LEU A 33 11.91 -8.77 3.88
N VAL A 34 10.80 -8.10 3.57
CA VAL A 34 9.49 -8.32 4.18
C VAL A 34 8.91 -9.62 3.61
N MET A 35 8.81 -10.65 4.45
CA MET A 35 8.13 -11.90 4.11
C MET A 35 6.61 -11.73 4.16
N LEU A 36 6.12 -11.08 5.22
CA LEU A 36 4.70 -10.85 5.42
C LEU A 36 4.48 -9.59 6.23
N LEU A 37 3.91 -8.57 5.58
CA LEU A 37 3.40 -7.38 6.25
C LEU A 37 1.88 -7.41 6.21
N ARG A 38 1.24 -7.10 7.34
CA ARG A 38 -0.20 -6.87 7.44
C ARG A 38 -0.44 -5.45 7.92
N LEU A 39 -1.08 -4.66 7.09
CA LEU A 39 -1.55 -3.32 7.41
C LEU A 39 -3.05 -3.37 7.68
N ASN A 40 -3.50 -2.69 8.73
CA ASN A 40 -4.88 -2.26 8.81
C ASN A 40 -4.96 -0.83 8.25
N ILE A 41 -5.80 -0.64 7.24
CA ILE A 41 -6.05 0.65 6.60
C ILE A 41 -7.55 0.87 6.70
N ASP A 42 -7.96 1.80 7.57
CA ASP A 42 -9.37 2.13 7.77
C ASP A 42 -10.25 0.91 8.09
N GLY A 43 -9.76 0.02 8.95
CA GLY A 43 -10.44 -1.23 9.30
C GLY A 43 -10.21 -2.37 8.31
N SER A 44 -9.71 -2.11 7.10
CA SER A 44 -9.42 -3.14 6.09
C SER A 44 -8.02 -3.72 6.26
N ASN A 45 -7.88 -5.05 6.19
CA ASN A 45 -6.58 -5.69 6.22
C ASN A 45 -6.01 -5.82 4.81
N VAL A 46 -4.81 -5.28 4.61
CA VAL A 46 -4.04 -5.40 3.36
C VAL A 46 -2.70 -6.05 3.68
N MET A 47 -2.26 -6.96 2.83
CA MET A 47 -1.03 -7.71 3.03
C MET A 47 -0.06 -7.49 1.87
N PHE A 48 1.22 -7.35 2.20
CA PHE A 48 2.31 -7.10 1.25
C PHE A 48 3.52 -7.97 1.58
N SER A 49 4.32 -8.27 0.57
CA SER A 49 5.60 -8.97 0.69
C SER A 49 6.56 -8.46 -0.38
N ASP A 50 7.85 -8.48 -0.09
CA ASP A 50 8.87 -8.23 -1.10
C ASP A 50 9.00 -9.43 -2.05
N VAL A 51 9.40 -9.16 -3.29
CA VAL A 51 9.75 -10.23 -4.23
C VAL A 51 11.07 -10.86 -3.81
N PHE A 52 11.09 -12.18 -3.67
CA PHE A 52 12.30 -12.91 -3.29
C PHE A 52 13.35 -12.89 -4.39
N GLN A 53 14.63 -12.92 -4.00
CA GLN A 53 15.75 -12.90 -4.94
C GLN A 53 15.64 -14.03 -5.98
N GLY A 54 15.87 -13.69 -7.25
CA GLY A 54 15.77 -14.64 -8.37
C GLY A 54 14.35 -14.79 -8.94
N SER A 55 13.33 -14.22 -8.30
CA SER A 55 11.98 -14.13 -8.87
C SER A 55 11.80 -12.82 -9.66
N PRO A 56 11.16 -12.83 -10.84
CA PRO A 56 10.90 -11.60 -11.57
C PRO A 56 9.84 -10.74 -10.85
N PHE A 57 10.12 -9.46 -10.67
CA PHE A 57 9.09 -8.48 -10.30
C PHE A 57 8.38 -7.99 -11.56
N ILE A 58 7.05 -8.10 -11.56
CA ILE A 58 6.19 -7.65 -12.67
C ILE A 58 5.22 -6.60 -12.12
N ALA A 59 5.46 -5.33 -12.45
CA ALA A 59 4.51 -4.27 -12.17
C ALA A 59 3.35 -4.30 -13.17
N GLY A 60 2.12 -4.05 -12.70
CA GLY A 60 0.92 -4.08 -13.53
C GLY A 60 -0.21 -3.21 -12.96
N ASN A 61 -1.26 -3.03 -13.75
CA ASN A 61 -2.44 -2.24 -13.42
C ASN A 61 -3.70 -3.11 -13.25
N ASN A 62 -3.51 -4.41 -13.00
CA ASN A 62 -4.57 -5.39 -12.85
C ASN A 62 -5.31 -5.26 -11.50
N ILE A 63 -4.70 -4.61 -10.52
CA ILE A 63 -5.28 -4.38 -9.19
C ILE A 63 -5.04 -2.92 -8.80
N SER A 64 -6.05 -2.29 -8.21
CA SER A 64 -5.95 -0.99 -7.54
C SER A 64 -6.65 -1.05 -6.18
N LEU A 65 -6.17 -0.26 -5.23
CA LEU A 65 -6.80 -0.13 -3.92
C LEU A 65 -7.76 1.05 -3.91
N SER A 66 -8.97 0.85 -3.36
CA SER A 66 -9.95 1.93 -3.19
C SER A 66 -10.11 2.27 -1.72
N LEU A 67 -9.82 3.52 -1.36
CA LEU A 67 -10.14 4.05 -0.04
C LEU A 67 -11.49 4.78 -0.13
N VAL A 68 -12.51 4.18 0.47
CA VAL A 68 -13.88 4.71 0.46
C VAL A 68 -14.26 5.11 1.88
N ASN A 69 -14.46 6.41 2.11
CA ASN A 69 -14.79 6.92 3.44
C ASN A 69 -15.67 8.17 3.37
N ALA A 70 -16.68 8.25 4.24
CA ALA A 70 -17.53 9.44 4.35
C ALA A 70 -16.79 10.70 4.83
N ASP A 71 -15.58 10.54 5.36
CA ASP A 71 -14.68 11.62 5.78
C ASP A 71 -13.90 12.22 4.61
N MET A 72 -14.51 13.21 3.95
CA MET A 72 -13.90 13.90 2.82
C MET A 72 -12.55 14.56 3.18
N ASP A 73 -12.38 15.05 4.41
CA ASP A 73 -11.12 15.67 4.83
C ASP A 73 -10.04 14.60 5.07
N GLY A 74 -10.43 13.45 5.62
CA GLY A 74 -9.58 12.27 5.72
C GLY A 74 -9.10 11.76 4.36
N ILE A 75 -10.02 11.70 3.38
CA ILE A 75 -9.71 11.34 1.99
C ILE A 75 -8.71 12.32 1.37
N LYS A 76 -8.96 13.63 1.46
CA LYS A 76 -8.04 14.67 0.96
C LYS A 76 -6.66 14.55 1.59
N ALA A 77 -6.59 14.37 2.90
CA ALA A 77 -5.32 14.22 3.61
C ALA A 77 -4.54 12.96 3.18
N ALA A 78 -5.23 11.85 2.90
CA ALA A 78 -4.61 10.63 2.40
C ALA A 78 -4.09 10.80 0.96
N PHE A 79 -4.91 11.38 0.08
CA PHE A 79 -4.56 11.71 -1.29
C PHE A 79 -3.33 12.64 -1.35
N ASP A 80 -3.33 13.72 -0.56
CA ASP A 80 -2.23 14.69 -0.50
C ASP A 80 -0.92 14.09 -0.01
N LYS A 81 -0.98 13.05 0.84
CA LYS A 81 0.22 12.33 1.28
C LYS A 81 0.73 11.38 0.20
N LEU A 82 -0.16 10.62 -0.42
CA LEU A 82 0.21 9.60 -1.41
C LEU A 82 0.61 10.21 -2.76
N LYS A 83 0.16 11.44 -3.07
CA LYS A 83 0.62 12.16 -4.27
C LYS A 83 2.09 12.59 -4.20
N VAL A 84 2.68 12.69 -3.00
CA VAL A 84 4.09 13.09 -2.85
C VAL A 84 5.01 12.01 -3.43
N GLY A 85 5.65 12.31 -4.55
CA GLY A 85 6.47 11.38 -5.31
C GLY A 85 5.67 10.34 -6.11
N GLY A 86 4.34 10.44 -6.11
CA GLY A 86 3.45 9.66 -6.96
C GLY A 86 3.14 10.40 -8.26
N THR A 87 2.29 9.78 -9.08
CA THR A 87 1.71 10.35 -10.30
C THR A 87 0.21 10.46 -10.13
N VAL A 88 -0.32 11.68 -10.11
CA VAL A 88 -1.77 11.88 -10.09
C VAL A 88 -2.35 11.48 -11.45
N VAL A 89 -3.31 10.55 -11.43
CA VAL A 89 -4.07 10.13 -12.62
C VAL A 89 -5.31 11.00 -12.79
N MET A 90 -5.94 11.37 -11.66
CA MET A 90 -7.08 12.27 -11.59
C MET A 90 -7.06 13.01 -10.25
N GLU A 91 -7.05 14.34 -10.29
CA GLU A 91 -7.19 15.18 -9.09
C GLU A 91 -8.55 14.97 -8.42
N LEU A 92 -8.61 15.16 -7.10
CA LEU A 92 -9.85 15.04 -6.35
C LEU A 92 -10.88 16.07 -6.81
N GLN A 93 -12.03 15.59 -7.28
CA GLN A 93 -13.12 16.42 -7.81
C GLN A 93 -14.48 15.74 -7.61
N GLU A 94 -15.56 16.49 -7.71
CA GLU A 94 -16.91 15.91 -7.76
C GLU A 94 -17.14 15.23 -9.12
N THR A 95 -17.80 14.09 -9.11
CA THR A 95 -18.19 13.33 -10.30
C THR A 95 -19.70 13.06 -10.27
N PHE A 96 -20.29 12.57 -11.37
CA PHE A 96 -21.73 12.31 -11.38
C PHE A 96 -22.16 11.19 -10.41
N TRP A 97 -21.23 10.36 -9.93
CA TRP A 97 -21.50 9.22 -9.05
C TRP A 97 -20.88 9.36 -7.64
N SER A 98 -20.01 10.34 -7.40
CA SER A 98 -19.39 10.58 -6.10
C SER A 98 -19.13 12.07 -5.85
N LYS A 99 -19.34 12.49 -4.60
CA LYS A 99 -19.08 13.86 -4.14
C LYS A 99 -17.61 14.23 -4.13
N LEU A 100 -16.72 13.25 -4.07
CA LEU A 100 -15.29 13.43 -4.11
C LEU A 100 -14.67 12.16 -4.67
N TYR A 101 -14.03 12.26 -5.83
CA TYR A 101 -13.34 11.14 -6.44
C TYR A 101 -12.03 11.59 -7.06
N GLY A 102 -11.02 10.72 -6.99
CA GLY A 102 -9.75 10.92 -7.66
C GLY A 102 -8.91 9.65 -7.61
N GLY A 103 -7.76 9.71 -8.26
CA GLY A 103 -6.87 8.56 -8.32
C GLY A 103 -5.43 8.95 -8.62
N LEU A 104 -4.50 8.17 -8.10
CA LEU A 104 -3.07 8.34 -8.31
C LEU A 104 -2.37 6.99 -8.27
N THR A 105 -1.15 6.94 -8.78
CA THR A 105 -0.19 5.88 -8.49
C THR A 105 0.83 6.44 -7.50
N ASP A 106 1.02 5.79 -6.36
CA ASP A 106 1.95 6.28 -5.34
C ASP A 106 3.43 6.05 -5.74
N LYS A 107 4.37 6.54 -4.93
CA LYS A 107 5.81 6.40 -5.19
C LYS A 107 6.33 4.95 -5.20
N PHE A 108 5.54 3.99 -4.73
CA PHE A 108 5.85 2.56 -4.74
C PHE A 108 5.21 1.83 -5.93
N GLY A 109 4.46 2.55 -6.78
CA GLY A 109 3.81 2.00 -7.95
C GLY A 109 2.42 1.41 -7.68
N ILE A 110 1.83 1.63 -6.51
CA ILE A 110 0.48 1.14 -6.20
C ILE A 110 -0.57 2.15 -6.69
N THR A 111 -1.54 1.68 -7.47
CA THR A 111 -2.66 2.49 -7.93
C THR A 111 -3.74 2.58 -6.85
N TRP A 112 -4.13 3.82 -6.54
CA TRP A 112 -5.14 4.17 -5.54
C TRP A 112 -6.30 4.92 -6.18
N GLN A 113 -7.51 4.59 -5.72
CA GLN A 113 -8.73 5.34 -5.97
C GLN A 113 -9.28 5.83 -4.63
N PHE A 114 -9.84 7.04 -4.62
CA PHE A 114 -10.37 7.68 -3.42
C PHE A 114 -11.82 8.05 -3.65
N SER A 115 -12.71 7.73 -2.71
CA SER A 115 -14.13 8.09 -2.77
C SER A 115 -14.78 8.30 -1.42
#